data_AF-A0A3D4EJT7-F1
#
_entry.id   AF-A0A3D4EJT7-F1
#
_cell.length_a   1.000
_cell.length_b   1.000
_cell.length_c   1.000
_cell.angle_alpha   90.00
_cell.angle_beta   90.00
_cell.angle_gamma   90.00
#
_symmetry.space_group_name_H-M   'P 1'
#
loop_
_entity.id
_entity.type
_entity.pdbx_description
1 polymer ?
#
loop_
_entity_poly.entity_id
_entity_poly.type
_entity_poly.pdbx_seq_one_letter_code
_entity_poly.pdbx_strand_id
1 'polypeptide(L)'
;MQELKGTGVALATPFNSDLSVDFDGLAKLVEYNINGGIDYLVVMGTTAENATLTAEEKDAVIAKVIEVNAGRLPLVLGVGGNNTSAIVAELKARDLSAFKAILSVSPYYNKPT
;
A
#
# COMPACT_ATOMS: atom_id res chain seq x y z
N MET A 1 -22.98 1.62 1.93
CA MET A 1 -21.72 2.08 1.33
C MET A 1 -21.10 3.17 2.22
N GLN A 2 -20.35 2.78 3.26
CA GLN A 2 -19.46 3.67 4.04
C GLN A 2 -18.26 2.83 4.53
N GLU A 3 -17.61 2.06 3.65
CA GLU A 3 -16.47 1.22 4.07
C GLU A 3 -15.17 2.03 4.24
N LEU A 4 -15.07 3.23 3.65
CA LEU A 4 -13.89 4.09 3.74
C LEU A 4 -14.31 5.47 4.27
N LYS A 5 -14.34 5.62 5.60
CA LYS A 5 -14.71 6.86 6.28
C LYS A 5 -13.96 6.95 7.60
N GLY A 6 -13.53 8.15 7.97
CA GLY A 6 -12.77 8.40 9.18
C GLY A 6 -11.28 8.54 8.90
N THR A 7 -10.45 8.13 9.85
CA THR A 7 -8.99 8.26 9.81
C THR A 7 -8.38 7.12 9.03
N GLY A 8 -7.81 7.44 7.87
CA GLY A 8 -6.98 6.52 7.09
C GLY A 8 -5.51 6.82 7.27
N VAL A 9 -4.68 5.80 7.43
CA VAL A 9 -3.23 5.97 7.53
C VAL A 9 -2.53 5.42 6.29
N ALA A 10 -1.74 6.27 5.64
CA ALA A 10 -0.77 5.83 4.64
C ALA A 10 0.44 5.22 5.35
N LEU A 11 0.58 3.90 5.23
CA LEU A 11 1.66 3.16 5.87
C LEU A 11 3.01 3.56 5.26
N ALA A 12 4.01 3.69 6.14
CA ALA A 12 5.41 3.66 5.72
C ALA A 12 5.85 2.21 5.47
N THR A 13 6.95 2.03 4.75
CA THR A 13 7.64 0.73 4.63
C THR A 13 8.88 0.78 5.52
N PRO A 14 8.90 0.09 6.67
CA PRO A 14 10.10 0.02 7.50
C PRO A 14 11.24 -0.70 6.77
N PHE A 15 12.47 -0.25 6.98
CA PHE A 15 13.68 -0.85 6.42
C PHE A 15 14.70 -1.15 7.51
N ASN A 16 15.45 -2.23 7.31
CA ASN A 16 16.61 -2.59 8.11
C ASN A 16 17.79 -1.65 7.83
N SER A 17 18.84 -1.73 8.64
CA SER A 17 20.06 -0.93 8.44
C SER A 17 20.80 -1.24 7.13
N ASP A 18 20.56 -2.42 6.55
CA ASP A 18 21.09 -2.84 5.25
C ASP A 18 20.18 -2.46 4.07
N LEU A 19 19.13 -1.68 4.33
CA LEU A 19 18.11 -1.22 3.38
C LEU A 19 17.16 -2.31 2.86
N SER A 20 17.23 -3.55 3.36
CA SER A 20 16.19 -4.54 3.10
C SER A 20 14.90 -4.19 3.84
N VAL A 21 13.74 -4.61 3.33
CA VAL A 21 12.45 -4.39 4.00
C VAL A 21 12.42 -5.08 5.36
N ASP A 22 12.07 -4.34 6.42
CA ASP A 22 11.85 -4.86 7.77
C ASP A 22 10.40 -5.32 7.92
N PHE A 23 10.14 -6.61 7.64
CA PHE A 23 8.81 -7.21 7.72
C PHE A 23 8.29 -7.34 9.16
N ASP A 24 9.17 -7.47 10.15
CA ASP A 24 8.77 -7.53 11.56
C ASP A 24 8.36 -6.13 12.06
N GLY A 25 9.12 -5.10 11.68
CA GLY A 25 8.77 -3.71 11.88
C GLY A 25 7.47 -3.34 11.18
N LEU A 26 7.27 -3.79 9.94
CA LEU A 26 6.03 -3.58 9.20
C LEU A 26 4.83 -4.22 9.93
N ALA A 27 4.96 -5.46 10.42
CA ALA A 27 3.90 -6.12 11.17
C ALA A 27 3.55 -5.34 12.45
N LYS A 28 4.55 -4.90 13.21
CA LYS A 28 4.35 -4.07 14.41
C LYS A 28 3.69 -2.74 14.07
N LEU A 29 4.07 -2.10 12.95
CA LEU A 29 3.46 -0.84 12.51
C LEU A 29 1.99 -1.02 12.14
N VAL A 30 1.64 -2.09 11.44
CA VAL A 30 0.25 -2.42 11.10
C VAL A 30 -0.57 -2.64 12.36
N GLU A 31 -0.08 -3.46 13.31
CA GLU A 31 -0.75 -3.69 14.59
C GLU A 31 -0.91 -2.41 15.40
N TYR A 32 0.13 -1.57 15.46
CA TYR A 32 0.08 -0.30 16.17
C TYR A 32 -1.04 0.60 15.63
N ASN A 33 -1.17 0.70 14.31
CA ASN A 33 -2.21 1.49 13.66
C ASN A 33 -3.61 0.92 13.93
N ILE A 34 -3.79 -0.40 13.76
CA ILE A 34 -5.06 -1.08 14.04
C ILE A 34 -5.49 -0.86 15.51
N ASN A 35 -4.58 -1.11 16.46
CA ASN A 35 -4.85 -0.93 17.89
C ASN A 35 -5.03 0.54 18.29
N GLY A 36 -4.48 1.47 17.49
CA GLY A 36 -4.69 2.91 17.62
C GLY A 36 -6.08 3.39 17.21
N GLY A 37 -6.94 2.51 16.69
CA GLY A 37 -8.34 2.81 16.40
C GLY A 37 -8.57 3.60 15.11
N ILE A 38 -7.69 3.43 14.11
CA ILE A 38 -7.92 3.99 12.78
C ILE A 38 -9.00 3.21 12.02
N ASP A 39 -9.53 3.82 10.96
CA ASP A 39 -10.68 3.27 10.23
C ASP A 39 -10.28 2.48 8.98
N TYR A 40 -9.14 2.79 8.34
CA TYR A 40 -8.62 2.05 7.18
C TYR A 40 -7.13 2.28 6.95
N LEU A 41 -6.49 1.38 6.20
CA LEU A 41 -5.08 1.46 5.85
C LEU A 41 -4.90 1.73 4.35
N VAL A 42 -3.94 2.60 4.02
CA VAL A 42 -3.47 2.80 2.64
C VAL A 42 -2.09 2.16 2.51
N VAL A 43 -2.01 1.14 1.66
CA VAL A 43 -0.83 0.30 1.43
C VAL A 43 -0.16 0.73 0.13
N MET A 44 1.17 0.78 0.05
CA MET A 44 1.90 1.20 -1.16
C MET A 44 1.57 2.62 -1.67
N GLY A 45 1.23 3.53 -0.76
CA GLY A 45 1.17 4.96 -1.06
C GLY A 45 2.56 5.57 -1.25
N THR A 46 2.62 6.89 -1.49
CA THR A 46 3.90 7.63 -1.57
C THR A 46 4.68 7.58 -0.24
N THR A 47 3.99 7.63 0.90
CA THR A 47 4.60 7.47 2.24
C THR A 47 5.29 6.13 2.43
N ALA A 48 4.87 5.10 1.68
CA ALA A 48 5.48 3.77 1.70
C ALA A 48 6.73 3.68 0.82
N GLU A 49 7.17 4.79 0.23
CA GLU A 49 8.34 4.89 -0.65
C GLU A 49 8.26 3.95 -1.88
N ASN A 50 7.05 3.75 -2.39
CA ASN A 50 6.76 2.79 -3.47
C ASN A 50 7.56 3.00 -4.78
N ALA A 51 8.11 4.20 -4.99
CA ALA A 51 8.92 4.52 -6.16
C ALA A 51 10.33 3.90 -6.10
N THR A 52 10.77 3.50 -4.90
CA THR A 52 12.11 2.94 -4.64
C THR A 52 12.12 1.43 -4.45
N LEU A 53 10.94 0.82 -4.28
CA LEU A 53 10.78 -0.62 -4.13
C LEU A 53 10.79 -1.34 -5.50
N THR A 54 11.40 -2.51 -5.55
CA THR A 54 11.26 -3.43 -6.70
C THR A 54 9.84 -4.00 -6.78
N ALA A 55 9.51 -4.67 -7.88
CA ALA A 55 8.20 -5.33 -8.02
C ALA A 55 8.02 -6.42 -6.96
N GLU A 56 9.07 -7.20 -6.69
CA GLU A 56 9.07 -8.28 -5.71
C GLU A 56 8.90 -7.74 -4.29
N GLU A 57 9.57 -6.64 -3.95
CA GLU A 57 9.42 -5.99 -2.64
C GLU A 57 8.00 -5.44 -2.44
N LYS A 58 7.41 -4.82 -3.47
CA LYS A 58 6.01 -4.36 -3.41
C LYS A 58 5.06 -5.50 -3.11
N ASP A 59 5.23 -6.62 -3.81
CA ASP A 59 4.39 -7.80 -3.65
C ASP A 59 4.54 -8.39 -2.24
N ALA A 60 5.78 -8.48 -1.74
CA ALA A 60 6.06 -8.97 -0.39
C ALA A 60 5.48 -8.05 0.70
N VAL A 61 5.60 -6.72 0.55
CA VAL A 61 5.02 -5.75 1.49
C VAL A 61 3.49 -5.84 1.49
N ILE A 62 2.87 -5.88 0.31
CA ILE A 62 1.42 -6.05 0.19
C ILE A 62 0.97 -7.34 0.87
N ALA A 63 1.63 -8.46 0.57
CA ALA A 63 1.30 -9.76 1.17
C ALA A 63 1.40 -9.71 2.69
N LYS A 64 2.46 -9.10 3.23
CA LYS A 64 2.64 -8.98 4.68
C LYS A 64 1.57 -8.12 5.33
N VAL A 65 1.17 -7.00 4.72
CA VAL A 65 0.10 -6.15 5.25
C VAL A 65 -1.24 -6.87 5.23
N ILE A 66 -1.55 -7.63 4.16
CA ILE A 66 -2.78 -8.43 4.08
C ILE A 66 -2.80 -9.51 5.17
N GLU A 67 -1.70 -10.26 5.30
CA GLU A 67 -1.52 -11.30 6.31
C GLU A 67 -1.76 -10.74 7.71
N VAL A 68 -1.05 -9.66 8.07
CA VAL A 68 -1.16 -9.06 9.39
C VAL A 68 -2.55 -8.46 9.58
N ASN A 69 -3.08 -7.67 8.64
CA ASN A 69 -4.42 -7.07 8.78
C ASN A 69 -5.51 -8.12 9.02
N ALA A 70 -5.43 -9.30 8.41
CA ALA A 70 -6.35 -10.42 8.61
C ALA A 70 -7.84 -10.01 8.47
N GLY A 71 -8.12 -9.05 7.58
CA GLY A 71 -9.47 -8.53 7.32
C GLY A 71 -10.06 -7.62 8.41
N ARG A 72 -9.27 -7.18 9.40
CA ARG A 72 -9.75 -6.33 10.51
C ARG A 72 -10.14 -4.93 10.04
N LEU A 73 -9.34 -4.33 9.17
CA LEU A 73 -9.62 -3.03 8.57
C LEU A 73 -9.73 -3.10 7.04
N PRO A 74 -10.54 -2.23 6.42
CA PRO A 74 -10.51 -1.97 4.99
C PRO A 74 -9.11 -1.58 4.52
N LEU A 75 -8.69 -2.12 3.38
CA LEU A 75 -7.42 -1.79 2.73
C LEU A 75 -7.65 -1.00 1.45
N VAL A 76 -6.84 0.02 1.24
CA VAL A 76 -6.72 0.77 -0.02
C VAL A 76 -5.34 0.53 -0.60
N LEU A 77 -5.27 0.12 -1.87
CA LEU A 77 -3.98 -0.05 -2.55
C LEU A 77 -3.59 1.25 -3.26
N GLY A 78 -2.47 1.81 -2.87
CA GLY A 78 -1.78 2.90 -3.57
C GLY A 78 -1.12 2.39 -4.83
N VAL A 79 -1.42 3.06 -5.94
CA VAL A 79 -0.89 2.75 -7.27
C VAL A 79 -0.31 4.04 -7.84
N GLY A 80 1.01 4.04 -7.95
CA GLY A 80 1.80 5.18 -8.39
C GLY A 80 2.43 4.94 -9.75
N GLY A 81 2.21 5.84 -10.71
CA GLY A 81 2.90 5.76 -11.99
C GLY A 81 2.55 6.91 -12.92
N ASN A 82 3.39 7.13 -13.92
CA ASN A 82 3.12 8.05 -15.03
C ASN A 82 3.01 7.35 -16.39
N ASN A 83 3.04 6.01 -16.39
CA ASN A 83 2.87 5.15 -17.55
C ASN A 83 1.60 4.30 -17.39
N THR A 84 0.53 4.70 -18.06
CA THR A 84 -0.79 4.06 -17.96
C THR A 84 -0.76 2.58 -18.32
N SER A 85 -0.06 2.20 -19.40
CA SER A 85 0.00 0.80 -19.84
C SER A 85 0.69 -0.09 -18.81
N ALA A 86 1.77 0.38 -18.19
CA ALA A 86 2.46 -0.34 -17.12
C ALA A 86 1.56 -0.53 -15.89
N ILE A 87 0.86 0.52 -15.46
CA ILE A 87 -0.03 0.47 -14.30
C ILE A 87 -1.22 -0.46 -14.55
N VAL A 88 -1.82 -0.43 -15.74
CA VAL A 88 -2.92 -1.34 -16.10
C VAL A 88 -2.44 -2.79 -16.13
N ALA A 89 -1.22 -3.05 -16.61
CA ALA A 89 -0.64 -4.40 -16.62
C ALA A 89 -0.42 -4.92 -15.19
N GLU A 90 0.14 -4.09 -14.30
CA GLU A 90 0.32 -4.43 -12.89
C GLU A 90 -1.01 -4.77 -12.22
N LEU A 91 -2.03 -3.92 -12.38
CA LEU A 91 -3.34 -4.13 -11.75
C LEU A 91 -4.07 -5.37 -12.25
N LYS A 92 -3.86 -5.77 -13.51
CA LYS A 92 -4.42 -7.00 -14.07
C LYS A 92 -3.71 -8.25 -13.60
N ALA A 93 -2.41 -8.15 -13.26
CA ALA A 93 -1.61 -9.27 -12.81
C ALA A 93 -1.78 -9.54 -11.30
N ARG A 94 -2.22 -8.55 -10.53
CA ARG A 94 -2.35 -8.62 -9.07
C ARG A 94 -3.73 -9.14 -8.64
N ASP A 95 -3.76 -9.95 -7.59
CA ASP A 95 -5.00 -10.23 -6.86
C ASP A 95 -5.39 -9.02 -5.99
N LEU A 96 -6.56 -8.45 -6.28
CA LEU A 96 -7.07 -7.25 -5.62
C LEU A 96 -8.20 -7.56 -4.63
N SER A 97 -8.50 -8.85 -4.38
CA SER A 97 -9.63 -9.28 -3.55
C SER A 97 -9.60 -8.75 -2.11
N ALA A 98 -8.41 -8.49 -1.58
CA ALA A 98 -8.22 -7.92 -0.23
C ALA A 98 -8.48 -6.40 -0.14
N PHE A 99 -8.58 -5.69 -1.27
CA PHE A 99 -8.64 -4.23 -1.31
C PHE A 99 -10.06 -3.73 -1.61
N LYS A 100 -10.47 -2.69 -0.89
CA LYS A 100 -11.76 -2.01 -1.07
C LYS A 100 -11.72 -0.89 -2.10
N ALA A 101 -10.55 -0.29 -2.30
CA ALA A 101 -10.35 0.74 -3.29
C ALA A 101 -8.90 0.79 -3.77
N ILE A 102 -8.71 1.46 -4.90
CA ILE A 102 -7.42 1.82 -5.45
C ILE A 102 -7.24 3.33 -5.29
N LEU A 103 -6.11 3.76 -4.73
CA LEU A 103 -5.65 5.14 -4.73
C LEU A 103 -4.69 5.32 -5.92
N SER A 104 -5.19 5.88 -7.00
CA SER A 104 -4.38 6.18 -8.20
C SER A 104 -3.85 7.62 -8.12
N VAL A 105 -2.53 7.78 -8.13
CA VAL A 105 -1.93 9.12 -8.21
C VAL A 105 -2.17 9.75 -9.58
N SER A 106 -2.23 11.08 -9.65
CA SER A 106 -2.11 11.80 -10.92
C SER A 106 -0.74 11.51 -11.56
N PRO A 107 -0.66 11.26 -12.89
CA PRO A 107 0.60 10.96 -13.55
C PRO A 107 1.65 12.07 -13.31
N TYR A 108 2.73 11.69 -12.62
CA TYR A 108 3.78 12.62 -12.25
C TYR A 108 4.79 12.82 -13.40
N TYR A 109 5.56 13.90 -13.31
CA TYR A 109 6.67 14.25 -14.21
C TYR A 109 6.26 14.66 -15.64
N ASN A 110 5.46 13.87 -16.34
CA ASN A 110 5.16 14.07 -17.77
C ASN A 110 4.10 15.14 -18.08
N LYS A 111 3.43 15.71 -17.05
CA LYS A 111 2.46 16.81 -17.17
C LYS A 111 1.36 16.53 -18.24
N PRO A 112 0.51 15.50 -18.04
CA PRO A 112 -0.57 15.18 -18.97
C PRO A 112 -1.64 16.30 -19.02
N THR A 113 -2.44 16.32 -20.09
CA THR A 113 -3.54 17.27 -20.32
C THR A 113 -4.85 16.84 -19.70
#